data_AF-A0A8T6KQX0-F1
#
_entry.id   AF-A0A8T6KQX0-F1
#
_cell.length_a   1.000
_cell.length_b   1.000
_cell.length_c   1.000
_cell.angle_alpha   90.00
_cell.angle_beta   90.00
_cell.angle_gamma   90.00
#
_symmetry.space_group_name_H-M   'P 1'
#
loop_
_entity.id
_entity.type
_entity.pdbx_description
1 polymer ?
#
loop_
_entity_poly.entity_id
_entity_poly.type
_entity_poly.pdbx_seq_one_letter_code
_entity_poly.pdbx_strand_id
1 'polypeptide(L)'
;MTTDASVAEDTWPCSVCGEPAGPDARSDCYRCGEYFHLRLTTTSSGPDCGDVWIDDEVMALQFACRNCLNQQMGEPAPEEPPKRPRARKASSGASARDLARRRR
;
A
#
# COMPACT_ATOMS: atom_id res chain seq x y z
N MET A 1 11.01 20.85 49.26
CA MET A 1 9.63 20.45 48.90
C MET A 1 9.57 20.48 47.38
N THR A 2 9.97 19.39 46.72
CA THR A 2 9.98 19.29 45.25
C THR A 2 8.66 18.70 44.79
N THR A 3 8.05 19.41 43.85
CA THR A 3 6.70 19.24 43.34
C THR A 3 6.52 17.87 42.68
N ASP A 4 5.61 17.08 43.24
CA ASP A 4 4.97 15.96 42.55
C ASP A 4 3.95 16.56 41.58
N ALA A 5 4.40 16.84 40.36
CA ALA A 5 3.53 17.17 39.24
C ALA A 5 3.47 15.91 38.36
N SER A 6 2.62 14.98 38.77
CA SER A 6 2.14 13.91 37.91
C SER A 6 1.31 14.56 36.80
N VAL A 7 1.99 15.08 35.78
CA VAL A 7 1.36 15.54 34.54
C VAL A 7 0.81 14.27 33.89
N ALA A 8 -0.52 14.16 33.82
CA ALA A 8 -1.15 13.10 33.05
C ALA A 8 -0.61 13.24 31.62
N GLU A 9 0.20 12.29 31.18
CA GLU A 9 0.80 12.32 29.85
C GLU A 9 -0.34 12.13 28.84
N ASP A 10 -0.70 13.21 28.13
CA ASP A 10 -1.67 13.11 27.04
C ASP A 10 -1.07 12.19 25.97
N THR A 11 -1.61 10.98 25.87
CA THR A 11 -1.20 9.95 24.91
C THR A 11 -2.38 9.58 24.03
N TRP A 12 -2.09 9.27 22.77
CA TRP A 12 -3.09 8.94 21.76
C TRP A 12 -2.78 7.58 21.15
N PRO A 13 -3.80 6.78 20.78
CA PRO A 13 -3.56 5.48 20.18
C PRO A 13 -2.92 5.64 18.79
N CYS A 14 -1.85 4.89 18.54
CA CYS A 14 -1.27 4.80 17.20
C CYS A 14 -2.17 3.97 16.28
N SER A 15 -2.55 4.54 15.13
CA SER A 15 -3.40 3.88 14.12
C SER A 15 -2.77 2.65 13.46
N VAL A 16 -1.45 2.43 13.62
CA VAL A 16 -0.71 1.32 12.99
C VAL A 16 -0.54 0.15 13.95
N CYS A 17 -0.05 0.39 15.16
CA CYS A 17 0.23 -0.67 16.14
C CYS A 17 -0.74 -0.72 17.33
N GLY A 18 -1.57 0.31 17.51
CA GLY A 18 -2.52 0.42 18.63
C GLY A 18 -1.92 0.94 19.94
N GLU A 19 -0.59 0.97 20.06
CA GLU A 19 0.08 1.41 21.29
C GLU A 19 -0.02 2.93 21.51
N PRO A 20 -0.01 3.40 22.77
CA PRO A 20 -0.03 4.84 23.07
C PRO A 20 1.18 5.58 22.48
N ALA A 21 0.93 6.74 21.90
CA ALA A 21 1.92 7.65 21.34
C ALA A 21 1.90 8.97 22.13
N GLY A 22 3.04 9.29 22.75
CA GLY A 22 3.24 10.56 23.45
C GLY A 22 3.29 11.76 22.51
N PRO A 23 3.20 12.99 23.04
CA PRO A 23 3.19 14.22 22.24
C PRO A 23 4.48 14.44 21.45
N ASP A 24 5.62 13.99 21.97
CA ASP A 24 6.93 14.20 21.35
C ASP A 24 7.34 13.09 20.37
N ALA A 25 6.54 12.03 20.24
CA ALA A 25 6.85 10.84 19.44
C ALA A 25 5.68 10.44 18.54
N ARG A 26 4.91 11.42 18.05
CA ARG A 26 3.78 11.20 17.15
C ARG A 26 3.61 12.27 16.08
N SER A 27 2.82 11.95 15.07
CA SER A 27 2.31 12.89 14.07
C SER A 27 0.92 12.45 13.61
N ASP A 28 0.16 13.36 13.02
CA ASP A 28 -1.11 13.12 12.32
C ASP A 28 -0.85 12.74 10.87
N CYS A 29 -1.52 11.69 10.38
CA CYS A 29 -1.39 11.29 8.99
C CYS A 29 -2.19 12.22 8.08
N TYR A 30 -1.56 12.82 7.06
CA TYR A 30 -2.25 13.74 6.13
C TYR A 30 -3.41 13.07 5.37
N ARG A 31 -3.42 11.75 5.27
CA ARG A 31 -4.43 10.98 4.52
C ARG A 31 -5.62 10.56 5.35
N CYS A 32 -5.40 9.96 6.52
CA CYS A 32 -6.48 9.44 7.37
C CYS A 32 -6.79 10.33 8.58
N GLY A 33 -5.95 11.32 8.89
CA GLY A 33 -6.10 12.22 10.04
C GLY A 33 -5.74 11.60 11.39
N GLU A 34 -5.52 10.29 11.46
CA GLU A 34 -5.21 9.57 12.69
C GLU A 34 -3.76 9.75 13.13
N TYR A 35 -3.52 9.60 14.44
CA TYR A 35 -2.18 9.65 15.01
C TYR A 35 -1.38 8.38 14.73
N PHE A 36 -0.05 8.51 14.60
CA PHE A 36 0.88 7.39 14.49
C PHE A 36 2.23 7.73 15.14
N HIS A 37 2.99 6.72 15.55
CA HIS A 37 4.35 6.93 16.08
C HIS A 37 5.28 7.44 14.99
N LEU A 38 5.97 8.54 15.28
CA LEU A 38 7.00 9.09 14.41
C LEU A 38 8.22 9.48 15.23
N ARG A 39 9.38 8.99 14.82
CA ARG A 39 10.65 9.43 15.39
C ARG A 39 11.13 10.69 14.68
N LEU A 40 11.13 11.81 15.41
CA LEU A 40 11.61 13.10 14.88
C LEU A 40 13.14 13.19 14.81
N THR A 41 13.84 12.32 15.54
CA THR A 41 15.31 12.28 15.57
C THR A 41 15.82 10.86 15.42
N THR A 42 16.98 10.70 14.77
CA THR A 42 17.63 9.39 14.58
C THR A 42 18.12 8.76 15.88
N THR A 43 18.30 9.58 16.93
CA THR A 43 18.76 9.15 18.25
C THR A 43 17.61 8.76 19.18
N SER A 44 16.36 9.10 18.83
CA SER A 44 15.19 8.69 19.60
C SER A 44 14.98 7.17 19.51
N SER A 45 14.75 6.55 20.67
CA SER A 45 14.32 5.15 20.75
C SER A 45 12.79 5.08 20.69
N GLY A 46 12.27 3.98 20.14
CA GLY A 46 10.83 3.74 20.07
C GLY A 46 10.37 3.22 18.70
N PRO A 47 9.08 2.89 18.60
CA PRO A 47 8.46 2.48 17.35
C PRO A 47 8.43 3.61 16.32
N ASP A 48 8.40 3.24 15.05
CA ASP A 48 8.40 4.17 13.92
C ASP A 48 7.37 3.69 12.89
N CYS A 49 6.14 4.18 13.04
CA CYS A 49 4.96 3.63 12.39
C CYS A 49 4.56 4.38 11.11
N GLY A 50 5.35 5.35 10.66
CA GLY A 50 5.10 6.05 9.41
C GLY A 50 6.37 6.68 8.86
N ASP A 51 6.20 7.48 7.84
CA ASP A 51 7.28 8.18 7.16
C ASP A 51 6.97 9.65 6.97
N VAL A 52 8.05 10.42 6.83
CA VAL A 52 8.04 11.83 6.47
C VAL A 52 8.90 12.04 5.24
N TRP A 53 8.40 12.79 4.27
CA TRP A 53 9.14 13.16 3.06
C TRP A 53 8.82 14.59 2.66
N ILE A 54 9.69 15.18 1.84
CA ILE A 54 9.40 16.44 1.15
C ILE A 54 8.59 16.10 -0.09
N ASP A 55 7.39 16.65 -0.19
CA ASP A 55 6.62 16.64 -1.42
C ASP A 55 7.03 17.85 -2.27
N ASP A 56 7.63 17.58 -3.42
CA ASP A 56 8.16 18.60 -4.33
C ASP A 56 7.07 19.37 -5.08
N GLU A 57 5.85 18.83 -5.20
CA GLU A 57 4.75 19.51 -5.90
C GLU A 57 4.16 20.61 -5.04
N VAL A 58 3.99 20.34 -3.74
CA VAL A 58 3.44 21.32 -2.78
C VAL A 58 4.51 21.97 -1.90
N MET A 59 5.78 21.61 -2.09
CA MET A 59 6.94 22.13 -1.35
C MET A 59 6.75 22.09 0.17
N ALA A 60 6.26 20.95 0.68
CA ALA A 60 5.93 20.78 2.09
C ALA A 60 6.37 19.41 2.62
N LEU A 61 6.57 19.32 3.94
CA LEU A 61 6.72 18.03 4.60
C LEU A 61 5.37 17.33 4.67
N GLN A 62 5.31 16.09 4.18
CA GLN A 62 4.14 15.23 4.32
C GLN A 62 4.43 14.10 5.31
N PHE A 63 3.42 13.78 6.11
CA PHE A 63 3.47 12.79 7.18
C PHE A 63 2.41 11.73 6.93
N ALA A 64 2.81 10.46 6.79
CA ALA A 64 1.85 9.38 6.57
C ALA A 64 2.14 8.13 7.38
N CYS A 65 1.08 7.54 7.92
CA CYS A 65 1.16 6.26 8.62
C CYS A 65 1.37 5.10 7.63
N ARG A 66 1.98 4.01 8.10
CA ARG A 66 2.31 2.87 7.24
C ARG A 66 1.08 2.19 6.62
N ASN A 67 -0.07 2.21 7.29
CA ASN A 67 -1.32 1.69 6.74
C ASN A 67 -1.70 2.41 5.43
N CYS A 68 -1.60 3.74 5.42
CA CYS A 68 -1.90 4.57 4.25
C CYS A 68 -0.85 4.41 3.14
N LEU A 69 0.43 4.30 3.50
CA LEU A 69 1.52 4.10 2.55
C LEU A 69 1.42 2.74 1.84
N ASN A 70 1.10 1.68 2.58
CA ASN A 70 0.96 0.34 2.02
C ASN A 70 -0.22 0.25 1.04
N GLN A 71 -1.29 1.04 1.24
CA GLN A 71 -2.43 1.08 0.32
C GLN A 71 -2.12 1.82 -0.99
N GLN A 72 -1.15 2.74 -1.02
CA GLN A 72 -0.73 3.40 -2.27
C GLN A 72 0.09 2.50 -3.18
N MET A 73 0.91 1.63 -2.59
CA MET A 73 1.73 0.68 -3.33
C MET A 73 0.89 -0.52 -3.78
N GLY A 74 -0.23 -0.22 -4.46
CA GLY A 74 -1.31 -1.14 -4.80
C GLY A 74 -0.83 -2.56 -5.01
N GLU A 75 -1.52 -3.50 -4.36
CA GLU A 75 -1.39 -4.93 -4.57
C GLU A 75 -1.18 -5.18 -6.07
N PRO A 76 -0.08 -5.87 -6.48
CA PRO A 76 0.17 -6.07 -7.90
C PRO A 76 -1.09 -6.71 -8.49
N ALA A 77 -1.67 -6.06 -9.49
CA ALA A 77 -2.87 -6.56 -10.15
C ALA A 77 -2.66 -8.05 -10.43
N PRO A 78 -3.58 -8.95 -10.02
CA PRO A 78 -3.39 -10.38 -10.20
C PRO A 78 -3.04 -10.63 -11.66
N GLU A 79 -1.84 -11.13 -11.91
CA GLU A 79 -1.30 -11.34 -13.24
C GLU A 79 -2.27 -12.24 -14.00
N GLU A 80 -3.10 -11.66 -14.88
CA GLU A 80 -4.01 -12.46 -15.69
C GLU A 80 -3.15 -13.47 -16.47
N PRO A 81 -3.37 -14.79 -16.30
CA PRO A 81 -2.56 -15.77 -17.00
C PRO A 81 -2.63 -15.49 -18.51
N PRO A 82 -1.50 -15.56 -19.23
CA PRO A 82 -1.45 -15.17 -20.63
C PRO A 82 -2.54 -15.90 -21.40
N LYS A 83 -3.46 -15.13 -21.99
CA LYS A 83 -4.57 -15.65 -22.81
C LYS A 83 -3.95 -16.44 -23.96
N ARG A 84 -3.90 -17.78 -23.81
CA ARG A 84 -3.38 -18.67 -24.84
C ARG A 84 -4.08 -18.35 -26.16
N PRO A 85 -3.36 -18.07 -27.25
CA PRO A 85 -3.99 -17.85 -28.55
C PRO A 85 -4.82 -19.08 -28.87
N ARG A 86 -6.10 -18.87 -29.18
CA ARG A 86 -7.02 -19.95 -29.56
C ARG A 86 -6.40 -20.70 -30.74
N ALA A 87 -6.09 -21.98 -30.54
CA ALA A 87 -5.57 -22.84 -31.59
C ALA A 87 -6.51 -22.77 -32.80
N ARG A 88 -6.03 -22.21 -33.91
CA ARG A 88 -6.76 -22.24 -35.18
C ARG A 88 -6.88 -23.72 -35.57
N LYS A 89 -8.10 -24.28 -35.54
CA LYS A 89 -8.37 -25.59 -36.13
C LYS A 89 -8.02 -25.51 -37.61
N ALA A 90 -6.91 -26.12 -38.01
CA ALA A 90 -6.57 -26.32 -39.41
C ALA A 90 -7.55 -27.34 -40.00
N SER A 91 -8.64 -26.88 -40.62
CA SER A 91 -9.46 -27.73 -41.49
C SER A 91 -8.81 -27.79 -42.87
N SER A 92 -7.66 -28.44 -42.99
CA SER A 92 -7.05 -28.75 -44.29
C SER A 92 -7.26 -30.23 -44.61
N GLY A 93 -8.45 -30.54 -45.09
CA GLY A 93 -8.76 -31.82 -45.71
C GLY A 93 -10.09 -31.72 -46.43
N ALA A 94 -10.06 -31.79 -47.76
CA ALA A 94 -11.27 -31.95 -48.56
C ALA A 94 -11.98 -33.22 -48.07
N SER A 95 -13.26 -33.12 -47.71
CA SER A 95 -13.98 -34.27 -47.20
C SER A 95 -14.13 -35.31 -48.32
N ALA A 96 -14.32 -36.58 -47.98
CA ALA A 96 -14.58 -37.63 -48.96
C ALA A 96 -15.77 -37.29 -49.90
N ARG A 97 -16.74 -36.48 -49.43
CA ARG A 97 -17.82 -35.95 -50.26
C ARG A 97 -17.34 -34.99 -51.35
N ASP A 98 -16.33 -34.17 -51.07
CA ASP A 98 -15.76 -33.24 -52.05
C ASP A 98 -15.00 -33.98 -53.15
N LEU A 99 -14.32 -35.08 -52.83
CA LEU A 99 -13.66 -35.93 -53.82
C LEU A 99 -14.67 -36.69 -54.70
N ALA A 100 -15.79 -37.14 -54.14
CA ALA A 100 -16.83 -37.85 -54.89
C ALA A 100 -17.52 -36.97 -55.95
N ARG A 101 -17.66 -35.65 -55.71
CA ARG A 101 -18.22 -34.71 -56.70
C ARG A 101 -17.31 -34.43 -57.89
N ARG A 102 -15.99 -34.58 -57.75
CA ARG A 102 -15.02 -34.26 -58.81
C ARG A 102 -14.83 -35.37 -59.84
N ARG A 103 -15.45 -36.54 -59.65
CA ARG A 103 -15.33 -37.72 -60.53
C ARG A 103 -16.57 -37.95 -61.43
N ARG A 104 -17.38 -36.92 -61.66
CA ARG A 104 -18.47 -36.94 -62.67
C ARG A 104 -18.13 -36.03 -63.83
#